data_AF-A0AA97EBV5-F1
#
_entry.id   AF-A0AA97EBV5-F1
#
_cell.length_a   1.000
_cell.length_b   1.000
_cell.length_c   1.000
_cell.angle_alpha   90.00
_cell.angle_beta   90.00
_cell.angle_gamma   90.00
#
_symmetry.space_group_name_H-M   'P 1'
#
loop_
_entity.id
_entity.type
_entity.pdbx_description
1 polymer ?
#
loop_
_entity_poly.entity_id
_entity_poly.type
_entity_poly.pdbx_seq_one_letter_code
_entity_poly.pdbx_strand_id
1 'polypeptide(L)'
;MSQPLPEQVLKAVDTVLAVLGEPTTDTRSKALDAFQRGDAGLLRLLAATNLDDHYVRSLGYLISAKSKPDLPTVAVVLAEAARAAADYARELTILQLNQKIHLDLLASS
;
A
#
# COMPACT_ATOMS: atom_id res chain seq x y z
N MET A 1 -2.35 18.30 21.94
CA MET A 1 -2.99 16.96 21.92
C MET A 1 -3.42 16.72 20.48
N SER A 2 -2.87 15.73 19.79
CA SER A 2 -3.31 15.40 18.43
C SER A 2 -4.74 14.86 18.52
N GLN A 3 -5.67 15.44 17.75
CA GLN A 3 -7.03 14.91 17.66
C GLN A 3 -6.97 13.47 17.12
N PRO A 4 -7.84 12.57 17.60
CA PRO A 4 -7.97 11.25 17.02
C PRO A 4 -8.38 11.37 15.54
N LEU A 5 -7.89 10.47 14.69
CA LEU A 5 -8.29 10.45 13.30
C LEU A 5 -9.82 10.29 13.18
N PRO A 6 -10.45 10.92 12.16
CA PRO A 6 -11.84 10.65 11.84
C PRO A 6 -12.07 9.16 11.58
N GLU A 7 -13.14 8.60 12.14
CA GLU A 7 -13.46 7.15 12.05
C GLU A 7 -13.50 6.64 10.61
N GLN A 8 -14.02 7.45 9.68
CA GLN A 8 -14.12 7.11 8.26
C GLN A 8 -12.74 6.97 7.62
N VAL A 9 -11.77 7.81 8.01
CA VAL A 9 -10.39 7.72 7.52
C VAL A 9 -9.71 6.46 8.05
N LEU A 10 -9.93 6.12 9.34
CA LEU A 10 -9.41 4.87 9.92
C LEU A 10 -9.95 3.64 9.19
N LYS A 11 -11.28 3.55 8.99
CA LYS A 11 -11.91 2.45 8.25
C LYS A 11 -11.38 2.31 6.82
N ALA A 12 -11.17 3.43 6.14
CA ALA A 12 -10.59 3.42 4.79
C ALA A 12 -9.14 2.94 4.80
N VAL A 13 -8.33 3.40 5.75
CA VAL A 13 -6.94 2.94 5.95
C VAL A 13 -6.90 1.44 6.18
N ASP A 14 -7.71 0.92 7.11
CA ASP A 14 -7.75 -0.51 7.44
C ASP A 14 -8.17 -1.36 6.23
N THR A 15 -9.16 -0.88 5.47
CA THR A 15 -9.62 -1.54 4.24
C THR A 15 -8.49 -1.64 3.21
N VAL A 16 -7.73 -0.55 2.99
CA VAL A 16 -6.62 -0.55 2.03
C VAL A 16 -5.46 -1.42 2.52
N LEU A 17 -5.14 -1.40 3.81
CA LEU A 17 -4.10 -2.27 4.39
C LEU A 17 -4.45 -3.75 4.24
N ALA A 18 -5.73 -4.12 4.39
CA ALA A 18 -6.18 -5.49 4.17
C ALA A 18 -5.96 -5.96 2.71
N VAL A 19 -6.10 -5.06 1.73
CA VAL A 19 -5.80 -5.36 0.31
C VAL A 19 -4.30 -5.50 0.07
N LEU A 20 -3.48 -4.67 0.72
CA LEU A 20 -2.02 -4.74 0.61
C LEU A 20 -1.46 -6.04 1.19
N GLY A 21 -2.02 -6.53 2.29
CA GLY A 21 -1.56 -7.75 2.93
C GLY A 21 -0.09 -7.69 3.36
N GLU A 22 0.52 -8.88 3.47
CA GLU A 22 1.90 -9.03 3.95
C GLU A 22 2.92 -8.57 2.89
N PRO A 23 3.95 -7.82 3.29
CA PRO A 23 4.99 -7.36 2.38
C PRO A 23 5.85 -8.54 1.90
N THR A 24 6.14 -8.57 0.60
CA THR A 24 6.93 -9.64 -0.03
C THR A 24 8.39 -9.28 -0.30
N THR A 25 8.82 -8.07 0.07
CA THR A 25 10.20 -7.58 -0.14
C THR A 25 10.66 -6.73 1.04
N ASP A 26 11.98 -6.65 1.26
CA ASP A 26 12.55 -5.84 2.34
C ASP A 26 12.14 -4.37 2.27
N THR A 27 12.04 -3.80 1.07
CA THR A 27 11.60 -2.42 0.88
C THR A 27 10.15 -2.23 1.34
N ARG A 28 9.26 -3.17 1.01
CA ARG A 28 7.86 -3.14 1.43
C ARG A 28 7.72 -3.32 2.93
N SER A 29 8.50 -4.22 3.53
CA SER A 29 8.55 -4.41 4.98
C SER A 29 9.00 -3.13 5.69
N LYS A 30 10.07 -2.49 5.21
CA LYS A 30 10.54 -1.20 5.73
C LYS A 30 9.48 -0.10 5.60
N ALA A 31 8.74 -0.08 4.49
CA ALA A 31 7.66 0.87 4.28
C ALA A 31 6.49 0.63 5.25
N LEU A 32 6.07 -0.62 5.44
CA LEU A 32 5.02 -0.98 6.38
C LEU A 32 5.41 -0.62 7.83
N ASP A 33 6.63 -0.94 8.23
CA ASP A 33 7.20 -0.55 9.51
C ASP A 33 7.17 0.97 9.73
N ALA A 34 7.62 1.74 8.72
CA ALA A 34 7.59 3.20 8.77
C ALA A 34 6.15 3.72 8.92
N PHE A 35 5.21 3.14 8.18
CA PHE A 35 3.79 3.49 8.29
C PHE A 35 3.21 3.21 9.69
N GLN A 36 3.51 2.04 10.26
CA GLN A 36 3.03 1.63 11.58
C GLN A 36 3.59 2.52 12.70
N ARG A 37 4.87 2.91 12.60
CA ARG A 37 5.51 3.83 13.55
C ARG A 37 5.16 5.31 13.33
N GLY A 38 4.41 5.64 12.27
CA GLY A 38 4.04 7.01 11.94
C GLY A 38 5.17 7.84 11.32
N ASP A 39 6.22 7.21 10.79
CA ASP A 39 7.36 7.88 10.17
C ASP A 39 7.04 8.32 8.73
N ALA A 40 6.32 9.44 8.63
CA ALA A 40 5.95 10.03 7.35
C ALA A 40 7.15 10.53 6.53
N GLY A 41 8.29 10.81 7.16
CA GLY A 41 9.50 11.27 6.48
C GLY A 41 10.14 10.14 5.69
N LEU A 42 10.41 9.02 6.38
CA LEU A 42 10.96 7.82 5.76
C LEU A 42 10.01 7.26 4.68
N LEU A 43 8.71 7.23 4.95
CA LEU A 43 7.76 6.66 3.99
C LEU A 43 7.66 7.49 2.71
N ARG A 44 7.71 8.82 2.79
CA ARG A 44 7.78 9.70 1.61
C ARG A 44 9.07 9.49 0.82
N LEU A 45 10.21 9.32 1.50
CA LEU A 45 11.48 9.00 0.86
C LEU A 45 11.41 7.66 0.12
N LEU A 46 10.87 6.62 0.77
CA LEU A 46 10.70 5.30 0.15
C LEU A 46 9.77 5.37 -1.06
N ALA A 47 8.62 6.05 -0.94
CA ALA A 47 7.69 6.22 -2.06
C ALA A 47 8.29 7.03 -3.23
N ALA A 48 9.13 8.04 -2.94
CA ALA A 48 9.81 8.83 -3.97
C ALA A 48 10.96 8.10 -4.66
N THR A 49 11.59 7.12 -3.99
CA THR A 49 12.72 6.35 -4.52
C THR A 49 12.32 4.98 -5.11
N ASN A 50 11.06 4.57 -4.92
CA ASN A 50 10.50 3.31 -5.44
C ASN A 50 9.19 3.60 -6.20
N LEU A 51 9.26 4.42 -7.25
CA LEU A 51 8.09 4.98 -7.95
C LEU A 51 7.16 3.92 -8.57
N ASP A 52 7.73 2.80 -8.99
CA ASP A 52 7.00 1.69 -9.59
C ASP A 52 6.44 0.72 -8.54
N ASP A 53 6.84 0.82 -7.26
CA ASP A 53 6.33 -0.06 -6.21
C ASP A 53 4.98 0.43 -5.69
N HIS A 54 3.92 -0.17 -6.23
CA HIS A 54 2.55 0.15 -5.89
C HIS A 54 2.21 -0.07 -4.39
N TYR A 55 2.88 -1.00 -3.72
CA TYR A 55 2.72 -1.22 -2.27
C TYR A 55 3.22 -0.01 -1.47
N VAL A 56 4.46 0.41 -1.74
CA VAL A 56 5.10 1.54 -1.05
C VAL A 56 4.34 2.84 -1.36
N ARG A 57 3.92 3.01 -2.62
CA ARG A 57 3.14 4.18 -3.05
C ARG A 57 1.79 4.25 -2.33
N SER A 58 1.08 3.13 -2.19
CA SER A 58 -0.18 3.08 -1.43
C SER A 58 0.03 3.53 0.02
N LEU A 59 1.04 2.99 0.71
CA LEU A 59 1.38 3.40 2.07
C LEU A 59 1.75 4.90 2.16
N GLY A 60 2.44 5.45 1.16
CA GLY A 60 2.76 6.88 1.06
C GLY A 60 1.52 7.79 0.99
N TYR A 61 0.47 7.36 0.29
CA TYR A 61 -0.81 8.07 0.30
C TYR A 61 -1.52 7.92 1.66
N LEU A 62 -1.57 6.71 2.22
CA LEU A 62 -2.22 6.47 3.52
C LEU A 62 -1.59 7.30 4.65
N ILE A 63 -0.26 7.40 4.72
CA ILE A 63 0.38 8.23 5.77
C ILE A 63 0.06 9.72 5.58
N SER A 64 -0.10 10.16 4.34
CA SER A 64 -0.47 11.54 4.03
C SER A 64 -1.90 11.84 4.47
N ALA A 65 -2.84 10.92 4.23
CA ALA A 65 -4.20 10.98 4.76
C ALA A 65 -4.23 10.99 6.29
N LYS A 66 -3.43 10.14 6.96
CA LYS A 66 -3.31 10.14 8.42
C LYS A 66 -2.71 11.43 8.99
N SER A 67 -1.75 12.03 8.28
CA SER A 67 -1.08 13.24 8.73
C SER A 67 -1.95 14.48 8.62
N LYS A 68 -2.90 14.49 7.68
CA LYS A 68 -3.74 15.66 7.37
C LYS A 68 -5.18 15.21 7.05
N PRO A 69 -5.90 14.63 8.02
CA PRO A 69 -7.20 14.00 7.78
C PRO A 69 -8.31 15.00 7.44
N ASP A 70 -8.16 16.27 7.81
CA ASP A 70 -9.17 17.31 7.62
C ASP A 70 -9.04 18.06 6.27
N LEU A 71 -8.09 17.65 5.41
CA LEU A 71 -7.97 18.27 4.10
C LEU A 71 -9.18 17.93 3.23
N PRO A 72 -9.73 18.88 2.45
CA PRO A 72 -10.79 18.59 1.47
C PRO A 72 -10.39 17.51 0.46
N THR A 73 -9.09 17.33 0.25
CA THR A 73 -8.50 16.34 -0.66
C THR A 73 -8.28 14.97 -0.03
N VAL A 74 -8.60 14.76 1.26
CA VAL A 74 -8.35 13.47 1.94
C VAL A 74 -9.04 12.31 1.22
N ALA A 75 -10.25 12.51 0.70
CA ALA A 75 -10.97 11.50 -0.07
C ALA A 75 -10.25 11.13 -1.37
N VAL A 76 -9.63 12.11 -2.05
CA VAL A 76 -8.80 11.88 -3.24
C VAL A 76 -7.55 11.09 -2.87
N VAL A 77 -6.87 11.47 -1.78
CA VAL A 77 -5.69 10.75 -1.29
C VAL A 77 -6.00 9.30 -0.94
N LEU A 78 -7.15 9.04 -0.30
CA LEU A 78 -7.62 7.68 0.01
C LEU A 78 -7.96 6.90 -1.27
N ALA A 79 -8.55 7.55 -2.28
CA ALA A 79 -8.85 6.93 -3.57
C ALA A 79 -7.56 6.53 -4.31
N GLU A 80 -6.53 7.38 -4.30
CA GLU A 80 -5.22 7.07 -4.88
C GLU A 80 -4.50 5.95 -4.12
N ALA A 81 -4.63 5.90 -2.79
CA ALA A 81 -4.13 4.79 -1.98
C ALA A 81 -4.79 3.46 -2.36
N ALA A 82 -6.12 3.45 -2.49
CA ALA A 82 -6.91 2.29 -2.88
C ALA A 82 -6.56 1.82 -4.31
N ARG A 83 -6.39 2.76 -5.25
CA ARG A 83 -5.95 2.45 -6.61
C ARG A 83 -4.58 1.77 -6.61
N ALA A 84 -3.60 2.34 -5.90
CA ALA A 84 -2.27 1.75 -5.80
C ALA A 84 -2.29 0.36 -5.15
N ALA A 85 -3.12 0.13 -4.12
CA ALA A 85 -3.28 -1.20 -3.54
C ALA A 85 -3.92 -2.21 -4.51
N ALA A 86 -4.91 -1.78 -5.30
CA ALA A 86 -5.52 -2.62 -6.33
C ALA A 86 -4.51 -2.97 -7.44
N ASP A 87 -3.68 -2.02 -7.87
CA ASP A 87 -2.62 -2.28 -8.84
C ASP A 87 -1.59 -3.29 -8.31
N TYR A 88 -1.21 -3.18 -7.02
CA TYR A 88 -0.34 -4.16 -6.36
C TYR A 88 -0.97 -5.57 -6.31
N ALA A 89 -2.24 -5.67 -5.91
CA ALA A 89 -2.96 -6.95 -5.87
C ALA A 89 -3.07 -7.60 -7.26
N ARG A 90 -3.28 -6.78 -8.30
CA ARG A 90 -3.28 -7.22 -9.69
C ARG A 90 -1.93 -7.80 -10.10
N GLU A 91 -0.82 -7.14 -9.74
CA GLU A 91 0.54 -7.65 -10.03
C GLU A 91 0.81 -8.99 -9.35
N LEU A 92 0.47 -9.13 -8.07
CA LEU A 92 0.61 -10.40 -7.36
C LEU A 92 -0.20 -11.52 -8.01
N THR A 93 -1.45 -11.22 -8.39
CA THR A 93 -2.32 -12.19 -9.06
C THR A 93 -1.70 -12.66 -10.38
N ILE A 94 -1.18 -11.74 -11.20
CA ILE A 94 -0.51 -12.08 -12.47
C ILE A 94 0.73 -12.96 -12.22
N LEU A 95 1.57 -12.61 -11.23
CA LEU A 95 2.76 -13.38 -10.89
C LEU A 95 2.41 -14.81 -10.46
N GLN A 96 1.41 -14.97 -9.59
CA GLN A 96 0.93 -16.28 -9.13
C GLN A 96 0.39 -17.14 -10.28
N LEU A 97 -0.41 -16.54 -11.16
CA LEU A 97 -0.95 -17.24 -12.33
C LEU A 97 0.16 -17.68 -13.29
N ASN A 98 1.11 -16.81 -13.60
CA ASN A 98 2.24 -17.14 -14.46
C ASN A 98 3.08 -18.28 -13.88
N GLN A 99 3.34 -18.26 -12.57
CA GLN A 99 4.06 -19.34 -11.90
C GLN A 99 3.31 -20.67 -11.99
N LYS A 100 2.00 -20.65 -11.75
CA LYS A 100 1.17 -21.86 -11.83
C LYS A 100 1.13 -22.43 -13.25
N ILE A 101 0.91 -21.59 -14.25
CA ILE A 101 0.91 -21.99 -15.67
C ILE A 101 2.25 -22.62 -16.05
N HIS A 102 3.37 -22.03 -15.61
CA HIS A 102 4.71 -22.56 -15.88
C HIS A 102 4.90 -23.97 -15.28
N LEU A 103 4.47 -24.18 -14.04
CA LEU A 103 4.53 -25.48 -13.37
C LEU A 103 3.65 -26.53 -14.07
N ASP A 104 2.42 -26.17 -14.45
CA ASP A 104 1.49 -27.07 -15.12
C ASP A 104 2.04 -27.55 -16.49
N LEU A 105 2.73 -26.67 -17.22
CA LEU A 105 3.39 -27.01 -18.49
C LEU A 105 4.58 -27.96 -18.30
N LEU A 106 5.39 -27.77 -17.26
CA LEU A 106 6.53 -28.66 -16.95
C LEU A 106 6.09 -30.02 -16.41
N ALA A 107 4.97 -30.09 -15.70
CA ALA A 107 4.41 -31.35 -15.21
C ALA A 107 3.77 -32.21 -16.32
N SER A 108 3.50 -31.60 -17.48
CA SER A 108 2.88 -32.25 -18.65
C SER A 108 3.90 -32.76 -19.68
N SER A 109 5.21 -32.57 -19.43
CA SER A 109 6.33 -32.97 -20.29
C SER A 109 7.18 -34.06 -19.64
#